data_AF-A0A5S4FS42-F1
#
_entry.id   AF-A0A5S4FS42-F1
#
_cell.length_a   1.000
_cell.length_b   1.000
_cell.length_c   1.000
_cell.angle_alpha   90.00
_cell.angle_beta   90.00
_cell.angle_gamma   90.00
#
_symmetry.space_group_name_H-M   'P 1'
#
loop_
_entity.id
_entity.type
_entity.pdbx_description
1 polymer ?
#
loop_
_entity_poly.entity_id
_entity_poly.type
_entity_poly.pdbx_seq_one_letter_code
_entity_poly.pdbx_strand_id
1 'polypeptide(L)'
;MDPVTDPAPRSRRKRMTGKERREQLLDIGRSLFADRGLDGTSVEEIASAAGVSKPVVYEHFGGKEGLYAVVVDREFERLLRLVTDALNSAIHYRGKLEKAALALLEYIESHPDGFRILVRDSHGGTGTGSYASLLSEIAGEVEYVLAQEFDRHDYDDKFAPMYAQMLVGMVAMTGQWWLDVRKPRREEVAAHVVNLAWNGLAALEPKPSLDPRRRRKELERRERAAEKAAAKAEKAEEKAAARAEKERRRARRELDGIADPST
;
A
#
# COMPACT_ATOMS: atom_id res chain seq x y z
N MET A 1 68.89 -13.18 -27.58
CA MET A 1 67.70 -13.72 -28.27
C MET A 1 66.62 -13.82 -27.21
N ASP A 2 65.95 -12.70 -26.95
CA ASP A 2 64.86 -12.66 -25.98
C ASP A 2 63.61 -13.27 -26.61
N PRO A 3 62.83 -14.08 -25.88
CA PRO A 3 61.64 -14.70 -26.43
C PRO A 3 60.54 -13.65 -26.53
N VAL A 4 60.11 -13.38 -27.76
CA VAL A 4 58.92 -12.57 -28.05
C VAL A 4 57.71 -13.26 -27.41
N THR A 5 57.16 -12.65 -26.37
CA THR A 5 55.96 -13.13 -25.69
C THR A 5 54.75 -12.72 -26.53
N ASP A 6 54.04 -13.69 -27.07
CA ASP A 6 52.84 -13.50 -27.89
C ASP A 6 51.69 -12.95 -27.01
N PRO A 7 51.04 -11.83 -27.36
CA PRO A 7 49.96 -11.27 -26.54
C PRO A 7 48.72 -12.17 -26.54
N ALA A 8 48.22 -12.48 -25.35
CA ALA A 8 47.04 -13.31 -25.13
C ALA A 8 45.80 -12.81 -25.90
N PRO A 9 44.94 -13.72 -26.39
CA PRO A 9 43.78 -13.39 -27.21
C PRO A 9 42.79 -12.51 -26.42
N ARG A 10 42.57 -11.30 -26.92
CA ARG A 10 41.55 -10.37 -26.39
C ARG A 10 40.18 -11.03 -26.49
N SER A 11 39.58 -11.34 -25.34
CA SER A 11 38.21 -11.82 -25.21
C SER A 11 37.27 -10.97 -26.07
N ARG A 12 36.67 -11.58 -27.09
CA ARG A 12 35.64 -10.97 -27.95
C ARG A 12 34.45 -10.64 -27.05
N ARG A 13 34.33 -9.38 -26.63
CA ARG A 13 33.12 -8.87 -25.95
C ARG A 13 31.91 -9.29 -26.80
N LYS A 14 31.09 -10.17 -26.23
CA LYS A 14 29.86 -10.68 -26.85
C LYS A 14 29.03 -9.47 -27.28
N ARG A 15 28.72 -9.38 -28.58
CA ARG A 15 27.97 -8.25 -29.15
C ARG A 15 26.56 -8.30 -28.54
N MET A 16 26.15 -7.23 -27.86
CA MET A 16 24.80 -7.14 -27.30
C MET A 16 23.76 -7.24 -28.42
N THR A 17 22.69 -7.99 -28.15
CA THR A 17 21.49 -8.06 -28.99
C THR A 17 20.71 -6.74 -28.94
N GLY A 18 19.84 -6.50 -29.92
CA GLY A 18 18.97 -5.32 -29.93
C GLY A 18 18.05 -5.23 -28.70
N LYS A 19 17.61 -6.37 -28.15
CA LYS A 19 16.81 -6.42 -26.92
C LYS A 19 17.63 -6.02 -25.69
N GLU A 20 18.83 -6.57 -25.52
CA GLU A 20 19.74 -6.19 -24.43
C GLU A 20 20.10 -4.71 -24.52
N ARG A 21 20.26 -4.18 -25.74
CA ARG A 21 20.50 -2.76 -25.96
C ARG A 21 19.32 -1.89 -25.53
N ARG A 22 18.11 -2.29 -25.91
CA ARG A 22 16.88 -1.60 -25.53
C ARG A 22 16.71 -1.53 -24.01
N GLU A 23 16.96 -2.65 -23.31
CA GLU A 23 16.90 -2.67 -21.83
C GLU A 23 17.98 -1.78 -21.20
N GLN A 24 19.21 -1.81 -21.71
CA GLN A 24 20.27 -0.93 -21.24
C GLN A 24 19.89 0.56 -21.37
N LEU A 25 19.32 0.96 -22.50
CA LEU A 25 18.85 2.33 -22.73
C LEU A 25 17.73 2.71 -21.77
N LEU A 26 16.82 1.79 -21.44
CA LEU A 26 15.77 2.00 -20.44
C LEU A 26 16.33 2.22 -19.04
N ASP A 27 17.28 1.39 -18.59
CA ASP A 27 17.88 1.52 -17.26
C ASP A 27 18.68 2.81 -17.11
N ILE A 28 19.43 3.19 -18.14
CA ILE A 28 20.20 4.45 -18.18
C ILE A 28 19.24 5.64 -18.22
N GLY A 29 18.24 5.60 -19.11
CA GLY A 29 17.21 6.62 -19.21
C GLY A 29 16.51 6.84 -17.87
N ARG A 30 16.04 5.77 -17.20
CA ARG A 30 15.42 5.83 -15.88
C ARG A 30 16.30 6.57 -14.87
N SER A 31 17.58 6.21 -14.79
CA SER A 31 18.50 6.83 -13.83
C SER A 31 18.67 8.33 -14.10
N LEU A 32 18.85 8.72 -15.37
CA LEU A 32 19.01 10.13 -15.77
C LEU A 32 17.73 10.95 -15.56
N PHE A 33 16.57 10.40 -15.91
CA PHE A 33 15.28 11.08 -15.73
C PHE A 33 14.90 11.22 -14.26
N ALA A 34 15.24 10.24 -13.41
CA ALA A 34 15.00 10.35 -11.98
C ALA A 34 15.81 11.49 -11.34
N ASP A 35 17.07 11.65 -11.75
CA ASP A 35 17.97 12.71 -11.27
C ASP A 35 17.53 14.09 -11.80
N ARG A 36 17.40 14.24 -13.12
CA ARG A 36 17.31 15.56 -13.79
C ARG A 36 15.96 15.90 -14.39
N GLY A 37 15.06 14.92 -14.49
CA GLY A 37 13.79 15.06 -15.19
C GLY A 37 13.95 14.99 -16.70
N LEU A 38 12.81 15.03 -17.41
CA LEU A 38 12.78 14.96 -18.88
C LEU A 38 13.47 16.17 -19.53
N ASP A 39 13.20 17.38 -19.03
CA ASP A 39 13.75 18.61 -19.60
C ASP A 39 15.26 18.72 -19.36
N GLY A 40 15.73 18.30 -18.18
CA GLY A 40 17.13 18.30 -17.79
C GLY A 40 17.98 17.17 -18.37
N THR A 41 17.40 16.30 -19.21
CA THR A 41 18.11 15.17 -19.84
C THR A 41 18.15 15.36 -21.36
N SER A 42 19.30 15.07 -21.98
CA SER A 42 19.47 15.12 -23.44
C SER A 42 19.70 13.74 -24.06
N VAL A 43 19.40 13.59 -25.36
CA VAL A 43 19.65 12.34 -26.10
C VAL A 43 21.15 12.06 -26.21
N GLU A 44 21.96 13.11 -26.29
CA GLU A 44 23.42 13.12 -26.25
C GLU A 44 23.94 12.40 -25.01
N GLU A 45 23.44 12.79 -23.83
CA GLU A 45 23.85 12.23 -22.55
C GLU A 45 23.42 10.76 -22.42
N ILE A 46 22.19 10.43 -22.83
CA ILE A 46 21.69 9.04 -22.83
C ILE A 46 22.59 8.16 -23.72
N ALA A 47 22.87 8.61 -24.94
CA ALA A 47 23.68 7.86 -25.89
C ALA A 47 25.13 7.69 -25.38
N SER A 48 25.70 8.76 -24.83
CA SER A 48 27.04 8.75 -24.24
C SER A 48 27.14 7.78 -23.06
N ALA A 49 26.20 7.85 -22.11
CA ALA A 49 26.14 6.95 -20.96
C ALA A 49 25.95 5.48 -21.37
N ALA A 50 25.20 5.22 -22.44
CA ALA A 50 24.99 3.87 -22.97
C ALA A 50 26.13 3.35 -23.87
N GLY A 51 27.10 4.20 -24.22
CA GLY A 51 28.18 3.87 -25.15
C GLY A 51 27.66 3.58 -26.57
N VAL A 52 26.64 4.32 -27.01
CA VAL A 52 26.06 4.22 -28.36
C VAL A 52 26.02 5.58 -29.04
N SER A 53 25.74 5.59 -30.35
CA SER A 53 25.50 6.82 -31.09
C SER A 53 24.05 7.29 -30.93
N LYS A 54 23.80 8.60 -31.07
CA LYS A 54 22.43 9.17 -30.97
C LYS A 54 21.41 8.47 -31.89
N PRO A 55 21.73 8.12 -33.15
CA PRO A 55 20.78 7.42 -34.02
C PRO A 55 20.22 6.12 -33.41
N VAL A 56 20.98 5.42 -32.57
CA VAL A 56 20.51 4.20 -31.89
C VAL A 56 19.38 4.51 -30.89
N VAL A 57 19.44 5.64 -30.19
CA VAL A 57 18.37 6.07 -29.27
C VAL A 57 17.11 6.44 -30.05
N TYR A 58 17.27 7.16 -31.16
CA TYR A 58 16.15 7.50 -32.07
C TYR A 58 15.54 6.26 -32.72
N GLU A 59 16.35 5.28 -33.14
CA GLU A 59 15.86 4.03 -33.73
C GLU A 59 14.99 3.24 -32.75
N HIS A 60 15.39 3.17 -31.48
CA HIS A 60 14.65 2.39 -30.48
C HIS A 60 13.44 3.10 -29.88
N PHE A 61 13.49 4.43 -29.75
CA PHE A 61 12.51 5.18 -28.94
C PHE A 61 12.02 6.48 -29.59
N GLY A 62 12.51 6.88 -30.76
CA GLY A 62 12.13 8.13 -31.40
C GLY A 62 12.63 9.40 -30.71
N GLY A 63 13.44 9.28 -29.65
CA GLY A 63 13.97 10.43 -28.90
C GLY A 63 13.94 10.20 -27.40
N LYS A 64 14.19 11.24 -26.62
CA LYS A 64 14.16 11.17 -25.15
C LYS A 64 12.73 11.12 -24.61
N GLU A 65 11.79 11.75 -25.29
CA GLU A 65 10.37 11.80 -24.93
C GLU A 65 9.73 10.41 -25.05
N GLY A 66 10.01 9.71 -26.15
CA GLY A 66 9.54 8.33 -26.32
C GLY A 66 10.24 7.35 -25.37
N LEU A 67 11.52 7.56 -25.05
CA LEU A 67 12.19 6.76 -24.02
C LEU A 67 11.57 7.00 -22.64
N TYR A 68 11.29 8.25 -22.29
CA TYR A 68 10.66 8.63 -21.04
C TYR A 68 9.26 8.04 -20.90
N ALA A 69 8.43 8.13 -21.94
CA ALA A 69 7.09 7.52 -21.95
C ALA A 69 7.16 6.02 -21.65
N VAL A 70 8.06 5.29 -22.32
CA VAL A 70 8.24 3.85 -22.07
C VAL A 70 8.72 3.56 -20.64
N VAL A 71 9.55 4.41 -20.05
CA VAL A 71 9.97 4.27 -18.65
C VAL A 71 8.79 4.51 -17.71
N VAL A 72 8.02 5.58 -17.91
CA VAL A 72 6.83 5.91 -17.12
C VAL A 72 5.83 4.75 -17.18
N ASP A 73 5.47 4.28 -18.37
CA ASP A 73 4.52 3.18 -18.56
C ASP A 73 4.98 1.91 -17.83
N ARG A 74 6.28 1.58 -17.92
CA ARG A 74 6.84 0.39 -17.27
C ARG A 74 6.76 0.47 -15.75
N GLU A 75 7.08 1.63 -15.17
CA GLU A 75 7.04 1.84 -13.73
C GLU A 75 5.60 1.95 -13.21
N PHE A 76 4.71 2.59 -13.98
CA PHE A 76 3.28 2.65 -13.74
C PHE A 76 2.69 1.25 -13.64
N GLU A 77 2.88 0.43 -14.68
CA GLU A 77 2.33 -0.91 -14.73
C GLU A 77 2.89 -1.80 -13.62
N ARG A 78 4.18 -1.64 -13.28
CA ARG A 78 4.82 -2.39 -12.21
C ARG A 78 4.19 -2.06 -10.87
N LEU A 79 4.06 -0.78 -10.53
CA LEU A 79 3.50 -0.36 -9.25
C LEU A 79 2.00 -0.71 -9.16
N LEU A 80 1.24 -0.48 -10.23
CA LEU A 80 -0.17 -0.85 -10.30
C LEU A 80 -0.35 -2.34 -10.03
N ARG A 81 0.37 -3.21 -10.76
CA ARG A 81 0.31 -4.67 -10.54
C ARG A 81 0.64 -5.05 -9.10
N LEU A 82 1.73 -4.51 -8.55
CA LEU A 82 2.14 -4.81 -7.16
C LEU A 82 1.05 -4.47 -6.14
N VAL A 83 0.42 -3.29 -6.27
CA VAL A 83 -0.63 -2.86 -5.34
C VAL A 83 -1.91 -3.66 -5.55
N THR A 84 -2.34 -3.88 -6.79
CA THR A 84 -3.56 -4.64 -7.11
C THR A 84 -3.43 -6.10 -6.66
N ASP A 85 -2.29 -6.74 -6.89
CA ASP A 85 -2.02 -8.09 -6.39
C ASP A 85 -2.04 -8.13 -4.85
N ALA A 86 -1.46 -7.12 -4.20
CA ALA A 86 -1.47 -7.00 -2.75
C ALA A 86 -2.89 -6.85 -2.18
N LEU A 87 -3.72 -5.99 -2.79
CA LEU A 87 -5.13 -5.82 -2.43
C LEU A 87 -5.93 -7.12 -2.61
N ASN A 88 -5.65 -7.89 -3.66
CA ASN A 88 -6.35 -9.14 -3.96
C ASN A 88 -5.86 -10.35 -3.15
N SER A 89 -4.64 -10.31 -2.61
CA SER A 89 -4.05 -11.42 -1.85
C SER A 89 -4.66 -11.66 -0.46
N ALA A 90 -5.33 -10.66 0.12
CA ALA A 90 -5.87 -10.73 1.47
C ALA A 90 -7.41 -10.85 1.48
N ILE A 91 -7.92 -11.73 2.35
CA ILE A 91 -9.36 -11.96 2.54
C ILE A 91 -9.99 -10.85 3.37
N HIS A 92 -9.32 -10.41 4.45
CA HIS A 92 -9.84 -9.39 5.37
C HIS A 92 -9.37 -7.98 5.00
N TYR A 93 -10.24 -6.97 5.17
CA TYR A 93 -9.98 -5.57 4.82
C TYR A 93 -8.72 -4.99 5.47
N ARG A 94 -8.49 -5.26 6.76
CA ARG A 94 -7.27 -4.85 7.46
C ARG A 94 -6.01 -5.44 6.79
N GLY A 95 -6.07 -6.70 6.38
CA GLY A 95 -4.97 -7.36 5.68
C GLY A 95 -4.72 -6.76 4.29
N LYS A 96 -5.76 -6.33 3.58
CA LYS A 96 -5.62 -5.61 2.29
C LYS A 96 -4.85 -4.31 2.47
N LEU A 97 -5.19 -3.51 3.49
CA LEU A 97 -4.48 -2.28 3.85
C LEU A 97 -3.00 -2.55 4.19
N GLU A 98 -2.71 -3.57 5.00
CA GLU A 98 -1.34 -3.96 5.37
C GLU A 98 -0.50 -4.33 4.15
N LYS A 99 -1.04 -5.20 3.28
CA LYS A 99 -0.35 -5.66 2.08
C LYS A 99 -0.11 -4.54 1.10
N ALA A 100 -1.11 -3.68 0.86
CA ALA A 100 -0.97 -2.55 -0.06
C ALA A 100 0.06 -1.52 0.43
N ALA A 101 0.03 -1.16 1.72
CA ALA A 101 1.00 -0.23 2.30
C ALA A 101 2.44 -0.77 2.23
N LEU A 102 2.63 -2.06 2.56
CA LEU A 102 3.94 -2.70 2.46
C LEU A 102 4.42 -2.80 1.00
N ALA A 103 3.54 -3.16 0.07
CA ALA A 103 3.89 -3.28 -1.35
C ALA A 103 4.36 -1.94 -1.94
N LEU A 104 3.67 -0.84 -1.61
CA LEU A 104 4.11 0.50 -2.01
C LEU A 104 5.49 0.81 -1.42
N LEU A 105 5.67 0.67 -0.10
CA LEU A 105 6.93 1.04 0.54
C LEU A 105 8.11 0.16 0.07
N GLU A 106 7.87 -1.13 -0.17
CA GLU A 106 8.85 -2.03 -0.78
C GLU A 106 9.21 -1.62 -2.21
N TYR A 107 8.23 -1.18 -3.01
CA TYR A 107 8.51 -0.62 -4.34
C TYR A 107 9.38 0.64 -4.24
N ILE A 108 9.05 1.56 -3.35
CA ILE A 108 9.82 2.80 -3.15
C ILE A 108 11.25 2.48 -2.68
N GLU A 109 11.43 1.46 -1.84
CA GLU A 109 12.74 1.02 -1.36
C GLU A 109 13.58 0.37 -2.47
N SER A 110 12.98 -0.52 -3.26
CA SER A 110 13.67 -1.30 -4.30
C SER A 110 13.85 -0.56 -5.63
N HIS A 111 12.96 0.38 -5.95
CA HIS A 111 12.92 1.13 -7.22
C HIS A 111 12.72 2.63 -6.98
N PRO A 112 13.61 3.30 -6.22
CA PRO A 112 13.44 4.71 -5.85
C PRO A 112 13.38 5.64 -7.07
N ASP A 113 14.17 5.36 -8.10
CA ASP A 113 14.20 6.17 -9.33
C ASP A 113 12.90 6.07 -10.12
N GLY A 114 12.32 4.86 -10.20
CA GLY A 114 11.03 4.65 -10.85
C GLY A 114 9.92 5.43 -10.12
N PHE A 115 9.90 5.36 -8.80
CA PHE A 115 8.93 6.12 -8.01
C PHE A 115 9.10 7.64 -8.14
N ARG A 116 10.35 8.16 -8.17
CA ARG A 116 10.62 9.59 -8.41
C ARG A 116 10.08 10.06 -9.75
N ILE A 117 10.28 9.27 -10.81
CA ILE A 117 9.77 9.58 -12.15
C ILE A 117 8.25 9.68 -12.13
N LEU A 118 7.58 8.67 -11.57
CA LEU A 118 6.11 8.68 -11.46
C LEU A 118 5.63 9.93 -10.73
N VAL A 119 6.17 10.20 -9.53
CA VAL A 119 5.78 11.35 -8.71
C VAL A 119 5.98 12.67 -9.45
N ARG A 120 7.07 12.84 -10.19
CA ARG A 120 7.37 14.08 -10.93
C ARG A 120 6.36 14.33 -12.06
N ASP A 121 5.87 13.27 -12.69
CA ASP A 121 4.92 13.36 -13.80
C ASP A 121 3.51 13.85 -13.38
N SER A 122 3.22 13.88 -12.07
CA SER A 122 1.92 14.34 -11.53
C SER A 122 1.62 15.83 -11.75
N HIS A 123 2.62 16.66 -12.07
CA HIS A 123 2.47 18.13 -12.14
C HIS A 123 2.51 18.71 -13.57
N GLY A 124 2.64 17.89 -14.62
CA GLY A 124 2.81 18.42 -15.98
C GLY A 124 2.54 17.48 -17.18
N GLY A 125 2.22 16.20 -16.97
CA GLY A 125 1.99 15.26 -18.07
C GLY A 125 0.52 15.19 -18.50
N THR A 126 0.21 15.54 -19.75
CA THR A 126 -1.03 15.13 -20.44
C THR A 126 -0.95 13.68 -20.97
N GLY A 127 0.07 12.93 -20.55
CA GLY A 127 0.32 11.56 -20.98
C GLY A 127 -0.53 10.54 -20.22
N THR A 128 -0.91 9.47 -20.91
CA THR A 128 -1.31 8.22 -20.28
C THR A 128 -0.14 7.70 -19.42
N GLY A 129 -0.39 7.25 -18.19
CA GLY A 129 0.68 6.71 -17.31
C GLY A 129 1.17 7.62 -16.18
N SER A 130 0.54 8.78 -15.94
CA SER A 130 0.91 9.67 -14.84
C SER A 130 0.64 9.04 -13.45
N TYR A 131 1.35 9.52 -12.42
CA TYR A 131 1.08 9.10 -11.04
C TYR A 131 -0.34 9.46 -10.58
N ALA A 132 -0.91 10.57 -11.03
CA ALA A 132 -2.29 10.93 -10.72
C ALA A 132 -3.29 9.91 -11.30
N SER A 133 -3.04 9.41 -12.52
CA SER A 133 -3.82 8.34 -13.12
C SER A 133 -3.68 7.04 -12.33
N LEU A 134 -2.47 6.71 -11.88
CA LEU A 134 -2.20 5.52 -11.05
C LEU A 134 -2.98 5.57 -9.74
N LEU A 135 -2.95 6.71 -9.05
CA LEU A 135 -3.71 6.91 -7.82
C LEU A 135 -5.22 6.80 -8.06
N SER A 136 -5.70 7.32 -9.19
CA SER A 136 -7.12 7.25 -9.56
C SER A 136 -7.56 5.81 -9.84
N GLU A 137 -6.74 5.01 -10.52
CA GLU A 137 -7.01 3.61 -10.81
C GLU A 137 -7.02 2.77 -9.52
N ILE A 138 -6.03 2.94 -8.64
CA ILE A 138 -6.01 2.29 -7.32
C ILE A 138 -7.19 2.74 -6.47
N ALA A 139 -7.59 4.02 -6.53
CA ALA A 139 -8.76 4.52 -5.80
C ALA A 139 -10.05 3.85 -6.28
N GLY A 140 -10.20 3.56 -7.58
CA GLY A 140 -11.33 2.81 -8.11
C GLY A 140 -11.42 1.39 -7.54
N GLU A 141 -10.29 0.69 -7.45
CA GLU A 141 -10.22 -0.65 -6.82
C GLU A 141 -10.59 -0.60 -5.33
N VAL A 142 -10.09 0.40 -4.60
CA VAL A 142 -10.40 0.59 -3.17
C VAL A 142 -11.86 0.99 -2.97
N GLU A 143 -12.42 1.83 -3.84
CA GLU A 143 -13.82 2.22 -3.83
C GLU A 143 -14.74 1.01 -3.94
N TYR A 144 -14.48 0.12 -4.89
CA TYR A 144 -15.27 -1.11 -5.05
C TYR A 144 -15.30 -1.94 -3.76
N VAL A 145 -14.14 -2.07 -3.10
CA VAL A 145 -14.00 -2.79 -1.82
C VAL A 145 -14.75 -2.09 -0.69
N LEU A 146 -14.69 -0.76 -0.61
CA LEU A 146 -15.36 0.02 0.44
C LEU A 146 -16.88 0.07 0.26
N ALA A 147 -17.38 0.22 -0.97
CA ALA A 147 -18.81 0.26 -1.25
C ALA A 147 -19.51 -1.01 -0.76
N GLN A 148 -18.90 -2.18 -0.99
CA GLN A 148 -19.40 -3.47 -0.47
C GLN A 148 -19.48 -3.53 1.05
N GLU A 149 -18.56 -2.87 1.75
CA GLU A 149 -18.53 -2.88 3.21
C GLU A 149 -19.48 -1.85 3.80
N PHE A 150 -19.64 -0.70 3.15
CA PHE A 150 -20.58 0.33 3.60
C PHE A 150 -22.03 -0.15 3.56
N ASP A 151 -22.41 -0.86 2.49
CA ASP A 151 -23.73 -1.49 2.35
C ASP A 151 -24.04 -2.49 3.49
N ARG A 152 -23.01 -3.17 4.02
CA ARG A 152 -23.15 -4.11 5.14
C ARG A 152 -23.29 -3.44 6.51
N HIS A 153 -22.85 -2.20 6.65
CA HIS A 153 -22.64 -1.55 7.95
C HIS A 153 -23.47 -0.27 8.18
N ASP A 154 -24.56 -0.08 7.43
CA ASP A 154 -25.47 1.09 7.52
C ASP A 154 -24.75 2.42 7.18
N TYR A 155 -23.73 2.34 6.32
CA TYR A 155 -23.09 3.51 5.71
C TYR A 155 -23.60 3.71 4.30
N ASP A 156 -23.72 4.96 3.91
CA ASP A 156 -24.13 5.34 2.56
C ASP A 156 -22.95 5.15 1.60
N ASP A 157 -23.07 4.16 0.72
CA ASP A 157 -22.06 3.70 -0.24
C ASP A 157 -21.63 4.79 -1.23
N LYS A 158 -22.47 5.81 -1.46
CA LYS A 158 -22.13 6.98 -2.29
C LYS A 158 -20.92 7.76 -1.79
N PHE A 159 -20.52 7.56 -0.54
CA PHE A 159 -19.32 8.17 0.03
C PHE A 159 -18.07 7.32 -0.16
N ALA A 160 -18.18 6.05 -0.58
CA ALA A 160 -17.03 5.18 -0.83
C ALA A 160 -15.95 5.79 -1.74
N PRO A 161 -16.28 6.51 -2.85
CA PRO A 161 -15.26 7.17 -3.67
C PRO A 161 -14.42 8.17 -2.86
N MET A 162 -15.07 8.94 -1.99
CA MET A 162 -14.41 9.95 -1.15
C MET A 162 -13.46 9.28 -0.14
N TYR A 163 -13.90 8.21 0.54
CA TYR A 163 -13.05 7.49 1.49
C TYR A 163 -11.89 6.76 0.79
N ALA A 164 -12.12 6.21 -0.40
CA ALA A 164 -11.07 5.59 -1.20
C ALA A 164 -9.95 6.61 -1.52
N GLN A 165 -10.33 7.81 -1.98
CA GLN A 165 -9.38 8.91 -2.23
C GLN A 165 -8.59 9.29 -0.97
N MET A 166 -9.25 9.37 0.19
CA MET A 166 -8.58 9.67 1.47
C MET A 166 -7.55 8.60 1.85
N LEU A 167 -7.89 7.32 1.70
CA LEU A 167 -7.00 6.21 2.05
C LEU A 167 -5.81 6.11 1.08
N VAL A 168 -6.09 6.15 -0.22
CA VAL A 168 -5.06 6.11 -1.26
C VAL A 168 -4.12 7.30 -1.09
N GLY A 169 -4.67 8.51 -0.90
CA GLY A 169 -3.89 9.71 -0.63
C GLY A 169 -3.03 9.58 0.63
N MET A 170 -3.58 9.08 1.74
CA MET A 170 -2.81 8.88 2.98
C MET A 170 -1.58 7.99 2.75
N VAL A 171 -1.76 6.84 2.08
CA VAL A 171 -0.68 5.87 1.82
C VAL A 171 0.32 6.45 0.81
N ALA A 172 -0.16 7.02 -0.28
CA ALA A 172 0.65 7.60 -1.36
C ALA A 172 1.51 8.78 -0.87
N MET A 173 0.89 9.76 -0.21
CA MET A 173 1.58 10.94 0.31
C MET A 173 2.60 10.57 1.39
N THR A 174 2.28 9.59 2.25
CA THR A 174 3.25 9.07 3.22
C THR A 174 4.43 8.38 2.52
N GLY A 175 4.17 7.62 1.45
CA GLY A 175 5.21 7.02 0.62
C GLY A 175 6.13 8.07 -0.03
N GLN A 176 5.56 9.16 -0.55
CA GLN A 176 6.33 10.28 -1.10
C GLN A 176 7.23 10.93 -0.05
N TRP A 177 6.71 11.20 1.15
CA TRP A 177 7.54 11.71 2.24
C TRP A 177 8.65 10.71 2.62
N TRP A 178 8.32 9.41 2.66
CA TRP A 178 9.27 8.37 3.07
C TRP A 178 10.37 8.10 2.04
N LEU A 179 10.11 8.36 0.75
CA LEU A 179 11.11 8.30 -0.34
C LEU A 179 12.37 9.10 0.01
N ASP A 180 12.19 10.26 0.63
CA ASP A 180 13.27 11.18 0.98
C ASP A 180 13.82 10.91 2.39
N VAL A 181 12.95 10.68 3.39
CA VAL A 181 13.37 10.54 4.79
C VAL A 181 13.99 9.17 5.10
N ARG A 182 13.47 8.08 4.51
CA ARG A 182 13.92 6.69 4.71
C ARG A 182 13.97 6.19 6.16
N LYS A 183 13.31 6.90 7.08
CA LYS A 183 13.19 6.55 8.50
C LYS A 183 11.79 6.90 8.99
N PRO A 184 11.15 6.06 9.83
CA PRO A 184 11.61 4.75 10.30
C PRO A 184 11.61 3.67 9.18
N ARG A 185 11.91 2.41 9.52
CA ARG A 185 11.90 1.30 8.53
C ARG A 185 10.50 1.11 7.94
N ARG A 186 10.43 0.55 6.72
CA ARG A 186 9.16 0.42 5.96
C ARG A 186 8.05 -0.28 6.76
N GLU A 187 8.38 -1.31 7.54
CA GLU A 187 7.39 -2.05 8.34
C GLU A 187 6.76 -1.18 9.43
N GLU A 188 7.55 -0.28 10.02
CA GLU A 188 7.09 0.64 11.06
C GLU A 188 6.20 1.74 10.46
N VAL A 189 6.60 2.29 9.30
CA VAL A 189 5.76 3.24 8.56
C VAL A 189 4.42 2.59 8.17
N ALA A 190 4.46 1.38 7.60
CA ALA A 190 3.26 0.63 7.24
C ALA A 190 2.36 0.39 8.47
N ALA A 191 2.94 -0.01 9.61
CA ALA A 191 2.20 -0.23 10.84
C ALA A 191 1.48 1.04 11.31
N HIS A 192 2.12 2.21 11.25
CA HIS A 192 1.50 3.47 11.64
C HIS A 192 0.38 3.90 10.67
N VAL A 193 0.59 3.77 9.37
CA VAL A 193 -0.44 4.09 8.35
C VAL A 193 -1.66 3.19 8.52
N VAL A 194 -1.45 1.87 8.64
CA VAL A 194 -2.52 0.89 8.85
C VAL A 194 -3.22 1.16 10.18
N ASN A 195 -2.49 1.44 11.24
CA ASN A 195 -3.08 1.73 12.55
C ASN A 195 -4.00 2.95 12.49
N LEU A 196 -3.58 4.04 11.83
CA LEU A 196 -4.40 5.24 11.68
C LEU A 196 -5.64 4.96 10.81
N ALA A 197 -5.45 4.37 9.65
CA ALA A 197 -6.53 4.06 8.71
C ALA A 197 -7.55 3.10 9.32
N TRP A 198 -7.10 1.99 9.91
CA TRP A 198 -7.97 0.97 10.47
C TRP A 198 -8.78 1.49 11.66
N ASN A 199 -8.14 2.13 12.63
CA ASN A 199 -8.88 2.66 13.79
C ASN A 199 -9.82 3.80 13.39
N GLY A 200 -9.49 4.58 12.37
CA GLY A 200 -10.40 5.58 11.79
C GLY A 200 -11.63 4.94 11.13
N LEU A 201 -11.42 3.99 10.22
CA LEU A 201 -12.50 3.30 9.49
C LEU A 201 -13.40 2.47 10.41
N ALA A 202 -12.82 1.77 11.39
CA ALA A 202 -13.58 0.95 12.33
C ALA A 202 -14.48 1.78 13.26
N ALA A 203 -14.23 3.09 13.39
CA ALA A 203 -14.94 3.99 14.29
C ALA A 203 -15.78 5.08 13.59
N LEU A 204 -15.88 5.04 12.26
CA LEU A 204 -17.14 5.23 11.53
C LEU A 204 -18.31 5.91 12.27
N GLU A 205 -18.66 7.17 12.02
CA GLU A 205 -20.03 7.66 12.33
C GLU A 205 -20.87 7.62 11.05
N PRO A 206 -22.07 6.97 11.01
CA PRO A 206 -22.89 6.92 9.79
C PRO A 206 -23.30 8.30 9.25
N LYS A 207 -23.42 9.29 10.14
CA LYS A 207 -23.81 10.67 9.80
C LYS A 207 -22.91 11.65 10.56
N PRO A 208 -21.63 11.80 10.15
CA PRO A 208 -20.68 12.63 10.87
C PRO A 208 -21.14 14.10 10.83
N SER A 209 -20.88 14.84 11.91
CA SER A 209 -21.29 16.25 12.01
C SER A 209 -20.22 17.11 12.68
N LEU A 210 -19.97 18.29 12.09
CA LEU A 210 -19.12 19.31 12.70
C LEU A 210 -19.84 20.12 13.80
N ASP A 211 -21.16 19.97 13.97
CA ASP A 211 -21.93 20.67 15.00
C ASP A 211 -21.54 20.17 16.41
N PRO A 212 -20.95 21.03 17.26
CA PRO A 212 -20.57 20.66 18.63
C PRO A 212 -21.73 20.13 19.46
N ARG A 213 -22.96 20.62 19.22
CA ARG A 213 -24.15 20.20 19.97
C ARG A 213 -24.54 18.77 19.62
N ARG A 214 -24.46 18.39 18.34
CA ARG A 214 -24.70 17.02 17.90
C ARG A 214 -23.63 16.07 18.45
N ARG A 215 -22.35 16.44 18.34
CA ARG A 215 -21.25 15.63 18.89
C ARG A 215 -21.42 15.38 20.39
N ARG A 216 -21.72 16.42 21.18
CA ARG A 216 -21.96 16.27 22.62
C ARG A 216 -23.10 15.30 22.91
N LYS A 217 -24.24 15.43 22.22
CA LYS A 217 -25.38 14.51 22.39
C LYS A 217 -25.02 13.06 22.04
N GLU A 218 -24.18 12.87 21.03
CA GLU A 218 -23.74 11.56 20.60
C GLU A 218 -22.75 10.91 21.58
N LEU A 219 -21.82 11.70 22.14
CA LEU A 219 -20.94 11.29 23.23
C LEU A 219 -21.75 10.89 24.48
N GLU A 220 -22.69 11.74 24.92
CA GLU A 220 -23.58 11.44 26.05
C GLU A 220 -24.40 10.16 25.79
N ARG A 221 -24.86 9.94 24.55
CA ARG A 221 -25.56 8.72 24.16
C ARG A 221 -24.65 7.49 24.20
N ARG A 222 -23.40 7.60 23.75
CA ARG A 222 -22.39 6.53 23.78
C ARG A 222 -22.00 6.18 25.21
N GLU A 223 -21.77 7.17 26.07
CA GLU A 223 -21.48 6.97 27.51
C GLU A 223 -22.62 6.22 28.19
N ARG A 224 -23.87 6.68 28.02
CA ARG A 224 -25.05 5.98 28.57
C ARG A 224 -25.22 4.57 28.04
N ALA A 225 -24.86 4.32 26.78
CA ALA A 225 -24.89 2.97 26.21
C ALA A 225 -23.80 2.08 26.80
N ALA A 226 -22.59 2.61 27.00
CA ALA A 226 -21.46 1.91 27.62
C ALA A 226 -21.75 1.57 29.09
N GLU A 227 -22.29 2.50 29.87
CA GLU A 227 -22.73 2.25 31.25
C GLU A 227 -23.77 1.13 31.33
N LYS A 228 -24.78 1.17 30.43
CA LYS A 228 -25.79 0.11 30.35
C LYS A 228 -25.19 -1.24 29.95
N ALA A 229 -24.23 -1.26 29.04
CA ALA A 229 -23.55 -2.48 28.62
C ALA A 229 -22.70 -3.07 29.75
N ALA A 230 -21.95 -2.24 30.48
CA ALA A 230 -21.16 -2.64 31.64
C ALA A 230 -22.05 -3.22 32.75
N ALA A 231 -23.13 -2.53 33.12
CA ALA A 231 -24.09 -3.02 34.12
C ALA A 231 -24.78 -4.33 33.69
N LYS A 232 -24.99 -4.53 32.38
CA LYS A 232 -25.54 -5.79 31.85
C LYS A 232 -24.51 -6.92 31.90
N ALA A 233 -23.23 -6.63 31.63
CA ALA A 233 -22.15 -7.60 31.70
C ALA A 233 -21.92 -8.07 33.15
N GLU A 234 -21.87 -7.14 34.11
CA GLU A 234 -21.75 -7.44 35.54
C GLU A 234 -22.89 -8.35 36.04
N LYS A 235 -24.14 -8.02 35.70
CA LYS A 235 -25.30 -8.87 36.02
C LYS A 235 -25.24 -10.25 35.35
N ALA A 236 -24.63 -10.36 34.17
CA ALA A 236 -24.48 -11.63 33.47
C ALA A 236 -23.41 -12.51 34.15
N GLU A 237 -22.29 -11.92 34.57
CA GLU A 237 -21.26 -12.58 35.36
C GLU A 237 -21.81 -13.06 36.71
N GLU A 238 -22.54 -12.21 37.43
CA GLU A 238 -23.14 -12.56 38.73
C GLU A 238 -24.12 -13.75 38.58
N LYS A 239 -24.96 -13.74 37.54
CA LYS A 239 -25.85 -14.86 37.23
C LYS A 239 -25.10 -16.13 36.83
N ALA A 240 -24.02 -16.01 36.06
CA ALA A 240 -23.19 -17.14 35.67
C ALA A 240 -22.50 -17.77 36.89
N ALA A 241 -21.96 -16.94 37.79
CA ALA A 241 -21.34 -17.36 39.05
C ALA A 241 -22.36 -18.07 39.97
N ALA A 242 -23.55 -17.49 40.15
CA ALA A 242 -24.62 -18.08 40.96
C ALA A 242 -25.10 -19.43 40.38
N ARG A 243 -25.19 -19.55 39.05
CA ARG A 243 -25.55 -20.81 38.38
C ARG A 243 -24.46 -21.87 38.58
N ALA A 244 -23.19 -21.50 38.40
CA ALA A 244 -22.06 -22.40 38.63
C ALA A 244 -21.97 -22.87 40.09
N GLU A 245 -22.24 -21.98 41.06
CA GLU A 245 -22.28 -22.35 42.47
C GLU A 245 -23.45 -23.29 42.78
N LYS A 246 -24.64 -23.04 42.22
CA LYS A 246 -25.80 -23.92 42.38
C LYS A 246 -25.55 -25.32 41.80
N GLU A 247 -24.90 -25.40 40.63
CA GLU A 247 -24.50 -26.66 40.01
C GLU A 247 -23.44 -27.40 40.86
N ARG A 248 -22.43 -26.70 41.40
CA ARG A 248 -21.46 -27.27 42.34
C ARG A 248 -22.12 -27.79 43.63
N ARG A 249 -23.05 -27.03 44.21
CA ARG A 249 -23.81 -27.44 45.42
C ARG A 249 -24.69 -28.65 45.14
N ARG A 250 -25.31 -28.74 43.96
CA ARG A 250 -26.10 -29.91 43.55
C ARG A 250 -25.21 -31.15 43.39
N ALA A 251 -24.09 -31.03 42.68
CA ALA A 251 -23.13 -32.12 42.51
C ALA A 251 -22.59 -32.64 43.86
N ARG A 252 -22.32 -31.73 44.81
CA ARG A 252 -21.89 -32.10 46.16
C ARG A 252 -22.95 -32.86 46.94
N ARG A 253 -24.22 -32.45 46.86
CA ARG A 253 -25.34 -33.16 47.51
C ARG A 253 -25.59 -34.54 46.91
N GLU A 254 -25.41 -34.69 45.60
CA GLU A 254 -25.51 -36.00 44.93
C GLU A 254 -24.38 -36.94 45.36
N LEU A 255 -23.17 -36.43 45.63
CA LEU A 255 -22.07 -37.21 46.19
C LEU A 255 -22.29 -37.59 47.67
N ASP A 256 -22.75 -36.64 48.50
CA ASP A 256 -23.00 -36.89 49.92
C ASP A 256 -24.21 -37.82 50.16
N GLY A 257 -25.22 -37.78 49.28
CA GLY A 257 -26.40 -38.66 49.34
C GLY A 257 -26.16 -40.12 48.92
N ILE A 258 -25.00 -40.43 48.34
CA ILE A 258 -24.56 -41.80 48.04
C ILE A 258 -23.81 -42.41 49.24
N ALA A 259 -23.41 -41.59 50.23
CA ALA A 259 -22.57 -41.99 51.35
C ALA A 259 -23.34 -42.44 52.62
N ASP A 260 -24.68 -42.53 52.59
CA ASP A 260 -25.46 -43.12 53.70
C ASP A 260 -26.19 -44.41 53.29
N PRO A 261 -25.54 -45.58 53.43
CA PRO A 261 -26.19 -46.88 53.48
C PRO A 261 -26.31 -47.31 54.95
N SER A 262 -27.22 -46.68 55.72
CA SER A 262 -27.51 -47.10 57.09
C SER A 262 -29.01 -47.19 57.38
N THR A 263 -29.77 -47.95 56.59
CA THR A 263 -30.76 -48.93 57.09
C THR A 263 -31.24 -49.86 55.97
#